data_AF-A0A2G9G158-F1
#
_entry.id   AF-A0A2G9G158-F1
#
_cell.length_a   1.000
_cell.length_b   1.000
_cell.length_c   1.000
_cell.angle_alpha   90.00
_cell.angle_beta   90.00
_cell.angle_gamma   90.00
#
_symmetry.space_group_name_H-M   'P 1'
#
loop_
_entity.id
_entity.type
_entity.pdbx_description
1 polymer ?
#
loop_
_entity_poly.entity_id
_entity_poly.type
_entity_poly.pdbx_seq_one_letter_code
_entity_poly.pdbx_strand_id
1 'polypeptide(L)'
;MAILPENFFPLADKGYIAFKRATSKWWFYERGVQFEDGSKLEADDVILATGFDGNQKLKAIIPDPFRSLLEYPSGMMPLYRGTINPFIPNMAFVGYIESVSNLHTAEIRCKWLSQLVDDKFQLPSVENMIQQTRKEMEIMMQTTRFYKRSCISTFSINHSDEICEEMGWRSWRKKSWIDELFSPYTSQDYGEEK
;
A
#
# COMPACT_ATOMS: atom_id res chain seq x y z
N MET A 1 -5.52 -0.96 7.30
CA MET A 1 -6.66 -1.20 8.21
C MET A 1 -7.15 -2.62 7.94
N ALA A 2 -7.39 -3.44 8.96
CA ALA A 2 -7.94 -4.78 8.74
C ALA A 2 -9.47 -4.67 8.64
N ILE A 3 -10.02 -5.02 7.48
CA ILE A 3 -11.47 -5.10 7.28
C ILE A 3 -11.87 -6.54 7.55
N LEU A 4 -12.79 -6.74 8.48
CA LEU A 4 -13.30 -8.05 8.85
C LEU A 4 -14.67 -8.28 8.19
N PRO A 5 -15.00 -9.51 7.77
CA PRO A 5 -16.36 -9.85 7.36
C PRO A 5 -17.37 -9.57 8.50
N GLU A 6 -18.59 -9.16 8.16
CA GLU A 6 -19.63 -8.77 9.14
C GLU A 6 -19.84 -9.81 10.25
N ASN A 7 -19.79 -11.09 9.91
CA ASN A 7 -20.05 -12.19 10.83
C ASN A 7 -18.80 -12.77 11.52
N PHE A 8 -17.63 -12.13 11.38
CA PHE A 8 -16.38 -12.64 11.93
C PHE A 8 -16.45 -12.85 13.46
N PHE A 9 -16.82 -11.82 14.22
CA PHE A 9 -16.92 -11.93 15.68
C PHE A 9 -18.07 -12.84 16.14
N PRO A 10 -19.30 -12.73 15.58
CA PRO A 10 -20.38 -13.67 15.93
C PRO A 10 -20.02 -15.15 15.72
N LEU A 11 -19.24 -15.48 14.69
CA LEU A 11 -18.80 -16.86 14.45
C LEU A 11 -17.69 -17.27 15.41
N ALA A 12 -16.80 -16.36 15.78
CA ALA A 12 -15.79 -16.61 16.82
C ALA A 12 -16.43 -16.86 18.19
N ASP A 13 -17.42 -16.04 18.58
CA ASP A 13 -18.13 -16.16 19.87
C ASP A 13 -18.90 -17.49 19.97
N LYS A 14 -19.41 -17.99 18.84
CA LYS A 14 -20.06 -19.30 18.74
C LYS A 14 -19.07 -20.48 18.71
N GLY A 15 -17.77 -20.22 18.67
CA GLY A 15 -16.72 -21.24 18.64
C GLY A 15 -16.42 -21.81 17.25
N TYR A 16 -16.99 -21.27 16.17
CA TYR A 16 -16.69 -21.71 14.80
C TYR A 16 -15.31 -21.23 14.32
N ILE A 17 -14.77 -20.16 14.93
CA ILE A 17 -13.42 -19.65 14.65
C ILE A 17 -12.63 -19.69 15.94
N ALA A 18 -11.64 -20.59 16.01
CA ALA A 18 -10.73 -20.70 17.14
C ALA A 18 -9.43 -19.93 16.87
N PHE A 19 -9.10 -18.97 17.72
CA PHE A 19 -7.84 -18.24 17.63
C PHE A 19 -6.71 -19.02 18.33
N LYS A 20 -5.78 -19.54 17.53
CA LYS A 20 -4.52 -20.07 18.05
C LYS A 20 -3.37 -19.22 17.52
N ARG A 21 -2.78 -18.40 18.39
CA ARG A 21 -1.55 -17.69 18.06
C ARG A 21 -0.40 -18.71 18.09
N ALA A 22 0.13 -19.05 16.93
CA ALA A 22 1.38 -19.82 16.87
C ALA A 22 2.49 -18.98 17.51
N THR A 23 3.09 -19.48 18.57
CA THR A 23 4.23 -18.86 19.27
C THR A 23 5.53 -19.02 18.49
N SER A 24 5.61 -20.00 17.58
CA SER A 24 6.79 -20.30 16.78
C SER A 24 6.49 -21.28 15.63
N LYS A 25 7.55 -21.89 15.06
CA LYS A 25 7.54 -22.72 13.84
C LYS A 25 6.50 -23.85 13.89
N TRP A 26 6.04 -24.27 12.72
CA TRP A 26 5.11 -25.38 12.56
C TRP A 26 5.48 -26.17 11.30
N TRP A 27 4.99 -27.41 11.21
CA TRP A 27 5.16 -28.27 10.05
C TRP A 27 3.91 -29.14 9.85
N PHE A 28 3.74 -29.66 8.64
CA PHE A 28 2.71 -30.65 8.35
C PHE A 28 3.06 -32.01 8.95
N TYR A 29 2.05 -32.73 9.40
CA TYR A 29 2.12 -34.16 9.67
C TYR A 29 0.90 -34.85 9.02
N GLU A 30 0.87 -36.18 9.04
CA GLU A 30 -0.11 -36.99 8.31
C GLU A 30 -1.58 -36.57 8.47
N ARG A 31 -1.97 -36.03 9.64
CA ARG A 31 -3.37 -35.65 9.94
C ARG A 31 -3.60 -34.15 10.14
N GLY A 32 -2.62 -33.29 9.86
CA GLY A 32 -2.77 -31.84 10.03
C GLY A 32 -1.46 -31.10 10.29
N VAL A 33 -1.46 -30.20 11.29
CA VAL A 33 -0.29 -29.37 11.63
C VAL A 33 0.24 -29.63 13.04
N GLN A 34 1.56 -29.68 13.17
CA GLN A 34 2.27 -29.78 14.45
C GLN A 34 3.04 -28.50 14.70
N PHE A 35 2.99 -28.02 15.95
CA PHE A 35 3.68 -26.83 16.41
C PHE A 35 4.98 -27.20 17.14
N GLU A 36 5.91 -26.26 17.24
CA GLU A 36 7.21 -26.45 17.92
C GLU A 36 7.08 -26.88 19.39
N ASP A 37 6.00 -26.48 20.07
CA ASP A 37 5.68 -26.91 21.45
C ASP A 37 5.21 -28.37 21.57
N GLY A 38 5.17 -29.10 20.44
CA GLY A 38 4.71 -30.48 20.36
C GLY A 38 3.20 -30.63 20.21
N SER A 39 2.41 -29.56 20.35
CA SER A 39 0.96 -29.62 20.15
C SER A 39 0.61 -29.92 18.70
N LYS A 40 -0.50 -30.63 18.50
CA LYS A 40 -1.02 -31.02 17.17
C LYS A 40 -2.43 -30.48 16.99
N LEU A 41 -2.74 -30.10 15.76
CA LEU A 41 -4.08 -29.75 15.31
C LEU A 41 -4.40 -30.62 14.10
N GLU A 42 -5.40 -31.48 14.25
CA GLU A 42 -5.95 -32.25 13.14
C GLU A 42 -6.75 -31.32 12.22
N ALA A 43 -6.56 -31.46 10.92
CA ALA A 43 -7.23 -30.65 9.91
C ALA A 43 -7.34 -31.43 8.60
N ASP A 44 -8.53 -31.42 7.99
CA ASP A 44 -8.74 -31.98 6.66
C ASP A 44 -8.12 -31.10 5.57
N ASP A 45 -8.23 -29.78 5.73
CA ASP A 45 -7.71 -28.76 4.81
C ASP A 45 -6.87 -27.73 5.55
N VAL A 46 -5.79 -27.28 4.90
CA VAL A 46 -4.93 -26.19 5.39
C VAL A 46 -4.78 -25.11 4.33
N ILE A 47 -5.28 -23.91 4.62
CA ILE A 47 -5.23 -22.76 3.73
C ILE A 47 -4.13 -21.80 4.17
N LEU A 48 -3.10 -21.63 3.34
CA LEU A 48 -1.99 -20.71 3.60
C LEU A 48 -2.34 -19.28 3.16
N ALA A 49 -3.06 -18.55 4.00
CA ALA A 49 -3.39 -17.13 3.79
C ALA A 49 -2.23 -16.17 4.16
N THR A 50 -1.00 -16.46 3.73
CA THR A 50 0.23 -15.76 4.13
C THR A 50 0.58 -14.52 3.28
N GLY A 51 -0.28 -14.15 2.34
CA GLY A 51 -0.11 -12.99 1.46
C GLY A 51 0.63 -13.29 0.17
N PHE A 52 1.20 -12.26 -0.47
CA PHE A 52 1.88 -12.36 -1.77
C PHE A 52 3.23 -11.64 -1.74
N ASP A 53 4.20 -12.10 -2.55
CA ASP A 53 5.45 -11.39 -2.79
C ASP A 53 5.39 -10.65 -4.14
N GLY A 54 5.08 -9.35 -4.08
CA GLY A 54 5.06 -8.48 -5.27
C GLY A 54 6.46 -8.18 -5.79
N ASN A 55 7.46 -8.13 -4.92
CA ASN A 55 8.83 -7.77 -5.29
C ASN A 55 9.47 -8.87 -6.13
N GLN A 56 9.28 -10.14 -5.76
CA GLN A 56 9.74 -11.28 -6.56
C GLN A 56 9.18 -11.23 -7.99
N LYS A 57 7.89 -10.90 -8.14
CA LYS A 57 7.25 -10.79 -9.45
C LYS A 57 7.84 -9.64 -10.28
N LEU A 58 8.08 -8.48 -9.66
CA LEU A 58 8.73 -7.36 -10.33
C LEU A 58 10.17 -7.70 -10.77
N LYS A 59 10.95 -8.36 -9.92
CA LYS A 59 12.31 -8.79 -10.26
C LYS A 59 12.35 -9.72 -11.46
N ALA A 60 11.33 -10.56 -11.65
CA ALA A 60 11.24 -11.46 -12.78
C ALA A 60 11.06 -10.72 -14.12
N ILE A 61 10.49 -9.51 -14.13
CA ILE A 61 10.20 -8.75 -15.36
C ILE A 61 11.15 -7.56 -15.57
N ILE A 62 11.69 -6.97 -14.51
CA ILE A 62 12.61 -5.83 -14.61
C ILE A 62 14.02 -6.34 -14.96
N PRO A 63 14.66 -5.84 -16.03
CA PRO A 63 16.00 -6.25 -16.41
C PRO A 63 17.08 -5.59 -15.56
N ASP A 64 18.28 -6.16 -15.59
CA ASP A 64 19.47 -5.50 -15.06
C ASP A 64 19.84 -4.29 -15.96
N PRO A 65 20.42 -3.20 -15.40
CA PRO A 65 20.84 -3.04 -14.01
C PRO A 65 19.72 -2.59 -13.06
N PHE A 66 18.50 -2.32 -13.55
CA PHE A 66 17.44 -1.69 -12.76
C PHE A 66 16.80 -2.62 -11.72
N ARG A 67 16.92 -3.94 -11.90
CA ARG A 67 16.37 -4.94 -10.97
C ARG A 67 16.86 -4.74 -9.53
N SER A 68 18.14 -4.39 -9.34
CA SER A 68 18.72 -4.15 -8.01
C SER A 68 18.15 -2.90 -7.33
N LEU A 69 17.60 -1.96 -8.11
CA LEU A 69 16.99 -0.72 -7.61
C LEU A 69 15.56 -0.90 -7.08
N LEU A 70 15.00 -2.11 -7.24
CA LEU A 70 13.72 -2.50 -6.62
C LEU A 70 13.91 -2.88 -5.15
N GLU A 71 15.14 -3.17 -4.73
CA GLU A 71 15.47 -3.56 -3.37
C GLU A 71 15.93 -2.35 -2.55
N TYR A 72 15.38 -2.21 -1.35
CA TYR A 72 15.83 -1.22 -0.37
C TYR A 72 16.03 -1.91 0.98
N PRO A 73 16.99 -1.47 1.82
CA PRO A 73 17.28 -2.12 3.11
C PRO A 73 16.07 -2.26 4.05
N SER A 74 15.07 -1.39 3.90
CA SER A 74 13.80 -1.42 4.64
C SER A 74 12.81 -2.49 4.17
N GLY A 75 13.08 -3.18 3.06
CA GLY A 75 12.17 -4.11 2.41
C GLY A 75 11.10 -3.46 1.52
N MET A 76 11.09 -2.13 1.41
CA MET A 76 10.13 -1.36 0.62
C MET A 76 10.81 -0.66 -0.56
N MET A 77 10.20 -0.73 -1.74
CA MET A 77 10.70 -0.02 -2.92
C MET A 77 10.52 1.50 -2.74
N PRO A 78 11.57 2.32 -2.94
CA PRO A 78 11.50 3.76 -2.77
C PRO A 78 10.77 4.38 -3.97
N LEU A 79 9.48 4.69 -3.77
CA LEU A 79 8.65 5.29 -4.81
C LEU A 79 8.22 6.71 -4.39
N TYR A 80 8.69 7.72 -5.11
CA TYR A 80 8.18 9.08 -5.01
C TYR A 80 6.69 9.10 -5.38
N ARG A 81 5.85 9.66 -4.49
CA ARG A 81 4.39 9.62 -4.56
C ARG A 81 3.80 8.22 -4.69
N GLY A 82 4.55 7.17 -4.35
CA GLY A 82 4.14 5.80 -4.60
C GLY A 82 4.11 5.40 -6.07
N THR A 83 4.76 6.17 -6.96
CA THR A 83 4.69 5.99 -8.42
C THR A 83 6.06 5.92 -9.09
N ILE A 84 6.96 6.86 -8.81
CA ILE A 84 8.24 6.97 -9.55
C ILE A 84 9.40 6.45 -8.71
N ASN A 85 10.20 5.54 -9.26
CA ASN A 85 11.51 5.23 -8.68
C ASN A 85 12.55 6.26 -9.20
N PRO A 86 13.19 7.07 -8.35
CA PRO A 86 14.10 8.15 -8.78
C PRO A 86 15.30 7.69 -9.61
N PHE A 87 15.63 6.39 -9.58
CA PHE A 87 16.80 5.83 -10.25
C PHE A 87 16.47 4.98 -11.48
N ILE A 88 15.18 4.74 -11.76
CA ILE A 88 14.76 3.98 -12.95
C ILE A 88 14.15 4.97 -13.95
N PRO A 89 14.83 5.25 -15.08
CA PRO A 89 14.34 6.22 -16.05
C PRO A 89 13.11 5.68 -16.79
N ASN A 90 12.21 6.59 -17.16
CA ASN A 90 11.05 6.32 -18.04
C ASN A 90 10.15 5.16 -17.57
N MET A 91 10.05 4.96 -16.25
CA MET A 91 9.25 3.89 -15.65
C MET A 91 8.44 4.42 -14.46
N ALA A 92 7.19 4.00 -14.40
CA ALA A 92 6.27 4.29 -13.31
C ALA A 92 5.60 3.01 -12.80
N PHE A 93 5.33 2.98 -11.49
CA PHE A 93 4.71 1.86 -10.79
C PHE A 93 3.36 2.30 -10.25
N VAL A 94 2.29 2.03 -10.99
CA VAL A 94 0.94 2.35 -10.54
C VAL A 94 0.32 1.16 -9.82
N GLY A 95 -0.22 1.39 -8.62
CA GLY A 95 -0.86 0.34 -7.80
C GLY A 95 0.10 -0.48 -6.94
N TYR A 96 1.38 -0.10 -6.84
CA TYR A 96 2.35 -0.72 -5.93
C TYR A 96 2.32 -0.16 -4.50
N ILE A 97 1.27 0.59 -4.16
CA ILE A 97 1.05 1.20 -2.86
C ILE A 97 -0.32 0.78 -2.33
N GLU A 98 -0.39 0.51 -1.03
CA GLU A 98 -1.64 0.16 -0.36
C GLU A 98 -2.28 1.40 0.27
N SER A 99 -3.61 1.50 0.17
CA SER A 99 -4.40 2.53 0.83
C SER A 99 -5.74 1.96 1.30
N VAL A 100 -6.60 2.82 1.85
CA VAL A 100 -7.98 2.45 2.20
C VAL A 100 -8.79 2.10 0.95
N SER A 101 -8.49 2.72 -0.20
CA SER A 101 -9.13 2.47 -1.50
C SER A 101 -8.09 2.49 -2.61
N ASN A 102 -7.59 1.30 -2.96
CA ASN A 102 -6.55 1.16 -3.99
C ASN A 102 -7.01 1.64 -5.37
N LEU A 103 -8.31 1.52 -5.70
CA LEU A 103 -8.85 1.99 -6.98
C LEU A 103 -8.75 3.52 -7.10
N HIS A 104 -9.23 4.25 -6.09
CA HIS A 104 -9.14 5.70 -6.05
C HIS A 104 -7.67 6.18 -6.07
N THR A 105 -6.82 5.53 -5.27
CA THR A 105 -5.38 5.80 -5.17
C THR A 105 -4.65 5.56 -6.48
N ALA A 106 -5.04 4.54 -7.26
CA ALA A 106 -4.48 4.29 -8.58
C ALA A 106 -4.99 5.31 -9.61
N GLU A 107 -6.28 5.66 -9.58
CA GLU A 107 -6.88 6.63 -10.51
C GLU A 107 -6.18 7.99 -10.45
N ILE A 108 -6.00 8.57 -9.26
CA ILE A 108 -5.34 9.87 -9.12
C ILE A 108 -3.88 9.83 -9.58
N ARG A 109 -3.19 8.70 -9.39
CA ARG A 109 -1.82 8.49 -9.88
C ARG A 109 -1.75 8.33 -11.40
N CYS A 110 -2.74 7.72 -12.02
CA CYS A 110 -2.84 7.68 -13.48
C CYS A 110 -2.99 9.11 -14.04
N LYS A 111 -3.83 9.94 -13.42
CA LYS A 111 -4.00 11.36 -13.81
C LYS A 111 -2.69 12.15 -13.65
N TRP A 112 -2.02 11.99 -12.50
CA TRP A 112 -0.73 12.62 -12.23
C TRP A 112 0.36 12.16 -13.20
N LEU A 113 0.44 10.85 -13.46
CA LEU A 113 1.41 10.29 -14.41
C LEU A 113 1.13 10.75 -15.84
N SER A 114 -0.14 10.85 -16.26
CA SER A 114 -0.49 11.38 -17.58
C SER A 114 -0.02 12.83 -17.74
N GLN A 115 -0.24 13.67 -16.74
CA GLN A 115 0.22 15.06 -16.76
C GLN A 115 1.75 15.17 -16.73
N LEU A 116 2.43 14.27 -16.02
CA LEU A 116 3.89 14.19 -16.04
C LEU A 116 4.41 13.83 -17.44
N VAL A 117 3.80 12.84 -18.10
CA VAL A 117 4.18 12.41 -19.45
C VAL A 117 3.91 13.51 -20.50
N ASP A 118 2.88 14.33 -20.28
CA ASP A 118 2.56 15.50 -21.11
C ASP A 118 3.37 16.76 -20.74
N ASP A 119 4.42 16.64 -19.93
CA ASP A 119 5.30 17.73 -19.47
C ASP A 119 4.56 18.90 -18.79
N LYS A 120 3.38 18.65 -18.20
CA LYS A 120 2.58 19.70 -17.51
C LYS A 120 3.23 20.17 -16.23
N PHE A 121 4.04 19.32 -15.60
CA PHE A 121 4.91 19.65 -14.49
C PHE A 121 6.18 18.82 -14.58
N GLN A 122 7.18 19.18 -13.78
CA GLN A 122 8.47 18.49 -13.74
C GLN A 122 8.66 17.85 -12.36
N LEU A 123 9.28 16.66 -12.35
CA LEU A 123 9.66 16.04 -11.08
C LEU A 123 10.71 16.90 -10.37
N PRO A 124 10.73 16.90 -9.03
CA PRO A 124 11.80 17.55 -8.28
C PRO A 124 13.12 16.79 -8.47
N SER A 125 14.21 17.33 -7.91
CA SER A 125 15.51 16.66 -7.94
C SER A 125 15.43 15.26 -7.32
N VAL A 126 16.32 14.36 -7.78
CA VAL A 126 16.45 13.00 -7.21
C VAL A 126 16.64 13.03 -5.71
N GLU A 127 17.43 13.99 -5.19
CA GLU A 127 17.63 14.18 -3.76
C GLU A 127 16.31 14.50 -3.03
N ASN A 128 15.51 15.43 -3.54
CA ASN A 128 14.22 15.79 -2.95
C ASN A 128 13.24 14.62 -3.00
N MET A 129 13.21 13.86 -4.10
CA MET A 129 12.37 12.66 -4.21
C MET A 129 12.74 11.63 -3.13
N ILE A 130 14.04 11.40 -2.90
CA ILE A 130 14.53 10.47 -1.87
C ILE A 130 14.17 10.97 -0.48
N GLN A 131 14.38 12.25 -0.18
CA GLN A 131 14.08 12.84 1.12
C GLN A 131 12.59 12.71 1.46
N GLN A 132 11.71 13.07 0.52
CA GLN A 132 10.26 12.94 0.69
C GLN A 132 9.85 11.48 0.88
N THR A 133 10.37 10.56 0.05
CA THR A 133 10.09 9.12 0.18
C THR A 133 10.50 8.60 1.56
N ARG A 134 11.67 9.00 2.07
CA ARG A 134 12.13 8.62 3.42
C ARG A 134 11.20 9.14 4.52
N LYS A 135 10.79 10.40 4.43
CA LYS A 135 9.84 11.01 5.38
C LYS A 135 8.51 10.24 5.41
N GLU A 136 7.94 9.93 4.26
CA GLU A 136 6.70 9.14 4.15
C GLU A 136 6.87 7.73 4.73
N MET A 137 8.03 7.09 4.50
CA MET A 137 8.36 5.79 5.08
C MET A 137 8.49 5.85 6.61
N GLU A 138 9.11 6.89 7.16
CA GLU A 138 9.21 7.11 8.61
C GLU A 138 7.82 7.28 9.25
N ILE A 139 6.97 8.12 8.66
CA ILE A 139 5.57 8.29 9.10
C ILE A 139 4.84 6.95 9.05
N MET A 140 4.99 6.20 7.98
CA MET A 140 4.37 4.88 7.85
C MET A 140 4.86 3.92 8.95
N MET A 141 6.17 3.81 9.16
CA MET A 141 6.74 2.93 10.19
C MET A 141 6.30 3.29 11.61
N GLN A 142 6.03 4.58 11.89
CA GLN A 142 5.50 5.04 13.17
C GLN A 142 4.01 4.75 13.33
N THR A 143 3.25 4.74 12.23
CA THR A 143 1.77 4.69 12.28
C THR A 143 1.18 3.31 12.00
N THR A 144 1.96 2.36 11.45
CA THR A 144 1.48 1.01 11.17
C THR A 144 2.49 -0.09 11.54
N ARG A 145 1.96 -1.19 12.06
CA ARG A 145 2.71 -2.44 12.30
C ARG A 145 2.87 -3.29 11.03
N PHE A 146 2.22 -2.89 9.94
CA PHE A 146 2.23 -3.56 8.63
C PHE A 146 3.22 -2.85 7.69
N TYR A 147 4.52 -2.87 8.01
CA TYR A 147 5.56 -2.15 7.26
C TYR A 147 6.22 -2.98 6.15
N LYS A 148 5.69 -4.16 5.83
CA LYS A 148 6.25 -5.01 4.76
C LYS A 148 5.97 -4.48 3.35
N ARG A 149 5.07 -3.50 3.22
CA ARG A 149 4.66 -2.87 1.96
C ARG A 149 4.40 -1.38 2.19
N SER A 150 4.62 -0.57 1.16
CA SER A 150 4.28 0.85 1.19
C SER A 150 2.78 1.03 1.36
N CYS A 151 2.39 1.73 2.43
CA CYS A 151 0.99 1.95 2.77
C CYS A 151 0.78 3.40 3.22
N ILE A 152 -0.17 4.09 2.59
CA ILE A 152 -0.50 5.49 2.88
C ILE A 152 -1.82 5.64 3.61
N SER A 153 -2.40 4.55 4.11
CA SER A 153 -3.76 4.56 4.68
C SER A 153 -3.95 5.61 5.79
N THR A 154 -2.90 5.93 6.55
CA THR A 154 -2.94 6.87 7.69
C THR A 154 -2.80 8.34 7.29
N PHE A 155 -2.34 8.63 6.07
CA PHE A 155 -2.14 10.00 5.56
C PHE A 155 -2.61 10.14 4.10
N SER A 156 -3.56 9.31 3.68
CA SER A 156 -4.00 9.19 2.28
C SER A 156 -4.63 10.47 1.71
N ILE A 157 -5.32 11.26 2.54
CA ILE A 157 -5.89 12.56 2.15
C ILE A 157 -4.75 13.52 1.80
N ASN A 158 -3.86 13.78 2.77
CA ASN A 158 -2.71 14.67 2.55
C ASN A 158 -1.83 14.22 1.37
N HIS A 159 -1.57 12.93 1.21
CA HIS A 159 -0.83 12.41 0.06
C HIS A 159 -1.56 12.67 -1.27
N SER A 160 -2.90 12.61 -1.29
CA SER A 160 -3.69 12.92 -2.48
C SER A 160 -3.70 14.43 -2.78
N ASP A 161 -3.69 15.26 -1.74
CA ASP A 161 -3.59 16.71 -1.85
C ASP A 161 -2.24 17.13 -2.44
N GLU A 162 -1.13 16.55 -1.98
CA GLU A 162 0.20 16.80 -2.54
C GLU A 162 0.28 16.40 -4.02
N ILE A 163 -0.34 15.29 -4.41
CA ILE A 163 -0.47 14.88 -5.82
C ILE A 163 -1.29 15.91 -6.61
N CYS A 164 -2.38 16.42 -6.04
CA CYS A 164 -3.20 17.46 -6.68
C CYS A 164 -2.41 18.75 -6.88
N GLU A 165 -1.70 19.22 -5.86
CA GLU A 165 -0.90 20.44 -5.94
C GLU A 165 0.19 20.35 -7.01
N GLU A 166 0.84 19.20 -7.17
CA GLU A 166 1.82 18.98 -8.25
C GLU A 166 1.20 19.03 -9.65
N MET A 167 -0.06 18.58 -9.79
CA MET A 167 -0.84 18.74 -11.03
C MET A 167 -1.38 20.17 -11.21
N GLY A 168 -1.11 21.10 -10.29
CA GLY A 168 -1.70 22.44 -10.29
C GLY A 168 -3.18 22.47 -9.91
N TRP A 169 -3.71 21.38 -9.35
CA TRP A 169 -5.08 21.30 -8.86
C TRP A 169 -5.17 21.86 -7.45
N ARG A 170 -6.37 22.32 -7.06
CA ARG A 170 -6.63 22.73 -5.67
C ARG A 170 -6.56 21.51 -4.74
N SER A 171 -5.85 21.63 -3.62
CA SER A 171 -5.83 20.62 -2.56
C SER A 171 -7.18 20.52 -1.85
N TRP A 172 -7.89 21.63 -1.69
CA TRP A 172 -9.27 21.60 -1.19
C TRP A 172 -10.19 21.05 -2.27
N ARG A 173 -10.87 19.94 -1.98
CA ARG A 173 -11.64 19.18 -2.98
C ARG A 173 -13.15 19.44 -2.91
N LYS A 174 -13.62 20.05 -1.83
CA LYS A 174 -15.00 20.46 -1.64
C LYS A 174 -15.16 21.95 -1.91
N LYS A 175 -16.38 22.33 -2.27
CA LYS A 175 -16.73 23.73 -2.58
C LYS A 175 -16.83 24.61 -1.33
N SER A 176 -17.21 24.03 -0.19
CA SER A 176 -17.37 24.74 1.07
C SER A 176 -16.36 24.24 2.11
N TRP A 177 -15.93 25.14 2.99
CA TRP A 177 -15.01 24.80 4.08
C TRP A 177 -15.64 23.86 5.12
N ILE A 178 -16.98 23.90 5.25
CA ILE A 178 -17.71 23.00 6.16
C ILE A 178 -17.67 21.58 5.60
N ASP A 179 -17.92 21.42 4.30
CA ASP A 179 -17.84 20.10 3.67
C ASP A 179 -16.41 19.58 3.65
N GLU A 180 -15.41 20.44 3.43
CA GLU A 180 -14.00 20.06 3.50
C GLU A 180 -13.62 19.47 4.86
N LEU A 181 -14.18 20.04 5.95
CA LEU A 181 -13.85 19.64 7.31
C LEU A 181 -14.66 18.43 7.81
N PHE A 182 -15.93 18.33 7.42
CA PHE A 182 -16.88 17.39 8.04
C PHE A 182 -17.41 16.30 7.11
N SER A 183 -17.26 16.43 5.79
CA SER A 183 -17.72 15.42 4.84
C SER A 183 -16.60 14.45 4.45
N PRO A 184 -16.92 13.18 4.15
CA PRO A 184 -15.92 12.25 3.65
C PRO A 184 -15.42 12.65 2.26
N TYR A 185 -14.13 12.42 2.02
CA TYR A 185 -13.55 12.44 0.68
C TYR A 185 -13.97 11.20 -0.09
N THR A 186 -14.39 11.40 -1.33
CA THR A 186 -14.86 10.39 -2.27
C THR A 186 -14.14 10.55 -3.60
N SER A 187 -14.18 9.53 -4.46
CA SER A 187 -13.58 9.63 -5.80
C SER A 187 -14.19 10.74 -6.66
N GLN A 188 -15.46 11.11 -6.43
CA GLN A 188 -16.12 12.18 -7.18
C GLN A 188 -15.48 13.55 -6.93
N ASP A 189 -14.88 13.75 -5.76
CA ASP A 189 -14.20 15.01 -5.41
C ASP A 189 -12.91 15.24 -6.21
N TYR A 190 -12.42 14.20 -6.90
CA TYR A 190 -11.24 14.21 -7.76
C TYR A 190 -11.58 14.04 -9.25
N GLY A 191 -12.87 14.19 -9.59
CA GLY A 191 -13.31 14.34 -10.99
C GLY A 191 -12.84 15.67 -11.58
N GLU A 192 -12.72 15.72 -12.90
CA GLU A 192 -12.51 16.99 -13.61
C GLU A 192 -13.73 17.89 -13.37
N GLU A 193 -13.49 19.17 -13.06
CA GLU A 193 -14.57 20.16 -13.05
C GLU A 193 -15.10 20.26 -14.49
N LYS A 194 -16.40 19.98 -14.66
CA LYS A 194 -17.09 20.22 -15.93
C LYS A 194 -17.28 21.71 -16.17
#